data_AF-A0A954XBI1-F1
#
_entry.id   AF-A0A954XBI1-F1
#
_cell.length_a   1.000
_cell.length_b   1.000
_cell.length_c   1.000
_cell.angle_alpha   90.00
_cell.angle_beta   90.00
_cell.angle_gamma   90.00
#
_symmetry.space_group_name_H-M   'P 1'
#
loop_
_entity.id
_entity.type
_entity.pdbx_description
1 polymer ?
#
loop_
_entity_poly.entity_id
_entity_poly.type
_entity_poly.pdbx_seq_one_letter_code
_entity_poly.pdbx_strand_id
1 'polypeptide(L)'
;MSTTTEGQLQTTKEIIQIEGATVRLAGDSGDGMQITGNQLTNTSALAGNDVATFPDYPAEIRAPKGTRAGVSGFQVHFASEDIFTPGDE
;
A
#
# COMPACT_ATOMS: atom_id res chain seq x y z
N MET A 1 -16.67 14.55 -37.82
CA MET A 1 -17.33 13.99 -36.62
C MET A 1 -16.26 13.82 -35.56
N SER A 2 -16.10 14.81 -34.67
CA SER A 2 -15.12 14.82 -33.58
C SER A 2 -15.89 15.03 -32.30
N THR A 3 -15.96 14.02 -31.43
CA THR A 3 -16.52 14.17 -30.09
C THR A 3 -15.37 14.17 -29.11
N THR A 4 -14.84 15.35 -28.86
CA THR A 4 -14.14 15.69 -27.62
C THR A 4 -15.21 16.03 -26.59
N THR A 5 -15.22 15.38 -25.43
CA THR A 5 -15.53 15.99 -24.13
C THR A 5 -15.09 15.01 -23.05
N GLU A 6 -13.91 15.26 -22.50
CA GLU A 6 -13.43 14.67 -21.26
C GLU A 6 -14.27 15.24 -20.11
N GLY A 7 -15.09 14.40 -19.48
CA GLY A 7 -15.83 14.77 -18.29
C GLY A 7 -14.88 14.90 -17.10
N GLN A 8 -14.59 16.13 -16.67
CA GLN A 8 -13.95 16.37 -15.39
C GLN A 8 -14.92 16.01 -14.26
N LEU A 9 -14.66 14.89 -13.59
CA LEU A 9 -15.31 14.54 -12.32
C LEU A 9 -14.85 15.54 -11.25
N GLN A 10 -15.67 16.55 -10.98
CA GLN A 10 -15.44 17.45 -9.85
C GLN A 10 -15.52 16.65 -8.55
N THR A 11 -14.37 16.36 -7.97
CA THR A 11 -14.28 15.66 -6.69
C THR A 11 -14.34 16.72 -5.59
N THR A 12 -15.44 16.78 -4.83
CA THR A 12 -15.67 17.69 -3.70
C THR A 12 -14.80 17.38 -2.46
N LYS A 13 -13.82 16.49 -2.59
CA LYS A 13 -12.97 16.03 -1.50
C LYS A 13 -11.77 16.96 -1.39
N GLU A 14 -11.48 17.43 -0.19
CA GLU A 14 -10.27 18.20 0.10
C GLU A 14 -9.03 17.36 -0.23
N ILE A 15 -8.13 17.93 -1.04
CA ILE A 15 -6.86 17.32 -1.40
C ILE A 15 -5.79 17.96 -0.53
N ILE A 16 -5.18 17.15 0.34
CA ILE A 16 -4.08 17.57 1.21
C ILE A 16 -2.79 16.99 0.63
N GLN A 17 -1.77 17.85 0.49
CA GLN A 17 -0.43 17.40 0.15
C GLN A 17 0.28 16.97 1.44
N ILE A 18 0.89 15.79 1.43
CA ILE A 18 1.64 15.22 2.54
C ILE A 18 3.02 14.79 2.04
N GLU A 19 4.03 14.87 2.91
CA GLU A 19 5.43 14.58 2.58
C GLU A 19 5.70 13.07 2.50
N GLY A 20 4.96 12.28 3.29
CA GLY A 20 5.03 10.83 3.30
C GLY A 20 3.78 10.19 3.88
N ALA A 21 3.60 8.91 3.61
CA ALA A 21 2.46 8.14 4.11
C ALA A 21 2.80 6.68 4.35
N THR A 22 2.22 6.13 5.41
CA THR A 22 2.32 4.71 5.76
C THR A 22 1.01 4.00 5.49
N VAL A 23 1.06 2.93 4.71
CA VAL A 23 -0.09 2.10 4.34
C VAL A 23 0.15 0.68 4.81
N ARG A 24 -0.78 0.13 5.60
CA ARG A 24 -0.79 -1.29 5.99
C ARG A 24 -1.92 -2.02 5.28
N LEU A 25 -1.56 -2.94 4.42
CA LEU A 25 -2.44 -3.92 3.79
C LEU A 25 -2.58 -5.10 4.75
N ALA A 26 -3.80 -5.49 5.09
CA ALA A 26 -4.07 -6.64 5.95
C ALA A 26 -5.19 -7.51 5.38
N GLY A 27 -5.05 -8.83 5.47
CA GLY A 27 -6.01 -9.79 4.93
C GLY A 27 -5.65 -11.22 5.31
N ASP A 28 -6.51 -12.18 4.95
CA ASP A 28 -6.23 -13.59 5.23
C ASP A 28 -4.98 -14.06 4.47
N SER A 29 -4.23 -14.96 5.07
CA SER A 29 -3.05 -15.56 4.46
C SER A 29 -3.44 -16.26 3.16
N GLY A 30 -2.79 -15.86 2.08
CA GLY A 30 -3.09 -16.33 0.72
C GLY A 30 -3.97 -15.38 -0.11
N ASP A 31 -4.54 -14.32 0.47
CA ASP A 31 -5.31 -13.31 -0.28
C ASP A 31 -4.44 -12.32 -1.07
N GLY A 32 -3.11 -12.48 -1.01
CA GLY A 32 -2.18 -11.76 -1.86
C GLY A 32 -1.69 -10.42 -1.31
N MET A 33 -1.74 -10.19 0.01
CA MET A 33 -1.19 -8.98 0.64
C MET A 33 0.29 -8.74 0.26
N GLN A 34 1.05 -9.82 0.07
CA GLN A 34 2.41 -9.78 -0.49
C GLN A 34 2.48 -9.20 -1.89
N ILE A 35 1.64 -9.70 -2.80
CA ILE A 35 1.64 -9.28 -4.19
C ILE A 35 1.21 -7.82 -4.29
N THR A 36 0.12 -7.45 -3.60
CA THR A 36 -0.38 -6.08 -3.59
C THR A 36 0.63 -5.11 -2.98
N GLY A 37 1.25 -5.48 -1.84
CA GLY A 37 2.27 -4.66 -1.19
C GLY A 37 3.51 -4.45 -2.05
N ASN A 38 4.00 -5.50 -2.70
CA ASN A 38 5.12 -5.41 -3.63
C ASN A 38 4.79 -4.53 -4.85
N GLN A 39 3.57 -4.64 -5.41
CA GLN A 39 3.18 -3.81 -6.55
C GLN A 39 3.05 -2.33 -6.17
N LEU A 40 2.50 -2.02 -4.99
CA LEU A 40 2.47 -0.66 -4.46
C LEU A 40 3.88 -0.11 -4.28
N THR A 41 4.75 -0.87 -3.60
CA THR A 41 6.15 -0.50 -3.36
C THR A 41 6.89 -0.21 -4.67
N ASN A 42 6.80 -1.12 -5.64
CA ASN A 42 7.46 -0.96 -6.93
C ASN A 42 6.92 0.26 -7.69
N THR A 43 5.60 0.47 -7.67
CA THR A 43 5.00 1.63 -8.35
C THR A 43 5.42 2.94 -7.69
N SER A 44 5.45 2.99 -6.35
CA SER A 44 5.91 4.18 -5.61
C SER A 44 7.38 4.49 -5.87
N ALA A 45 8.24 3.47 -5.89
CA ALA A 45 9.66 3.63 -6.21
C ALA A 45 9.87 4.10 -7.66
N LEU A 46 9.11 3.54 -8.62
CA LEU A 46 9.13 3.98 -10.02
C LEU A 46 8.61 5.42 -10.20
N ALA A 47 7.73 5.88 -9.31
CA ALA A 47 7.27 7.26 -9.26
C ALA A 47 8.30 8.22 -8.62
N GLY A 48 9.43 7.71 -8.13
CA GLY A 48 10.52 8.50 -7.55
C GLY A 48 10.41 8.74 -6.04
N ASN A 49 9.50 8.06 -5.35
CA ASN A 49 9.44 8.11 -3.90
C ASN A 49 10.48 7.18 -3.29
N ASP A 50 11.03 7.57 -2.14
CA ASP A 50 11.73 6.60 -1.29
C ASP A 50 10.72 5.66 -0.64
N VAL A 51 11.11 4.41 -0.40
CA VAL A 51 10.22 3.35 0.06
C VAL A 51 10.87 2.49 1.14
N ALA A 52 10.14 2.25 2.23
CA ALA A 52 10.49 1.30 3.26
C ALA A 52 9.32 0.34 3.48
N THR A 53 9.62 -0.96 3.62
CA THR A 53 8.58 -1.99 3.73
C THR A 53 8.74 -2.82 4.99
N PHE A 54 7.62 -3.28 5.52
CA PHE A 54 7.57 -4.23 6.63
C PHE A 54 6.54 -5.32 6.36
N PRO A 55 6.99 -6.49 5.88
CA PRO A 55 6.13 -7.66 5.74
C PRO A 55 5.85 -8.33 7.09
N ASP A 56 4.58 -8.57 7.41
CA ASP A 56 4.15 -9.27 8.62
C ASP A 56 3.32 -10.51 8.22
N TYR A 57 3.94 -11.69 8.29
CA TYR A 57 3.29 -12.95 7.90
C TYR A 57 3.25 -13.93 9.06
N PRO A 58 2.13 -14.64 9.25
CA PRO A 58 2.08 -15.68 10.25
C PRO A 58 3.07 -16.80 9.90
N ALA A 59 3.74 -17.33 10.92
CA ALA A 59 4.67 -18.45 10.77
C ALA A 59 3.97 -19.76 10.34
N GLU A 60 2.65 -19.81 10.47
CA GLU A 60 1.84 -20.99 10.18
C GLU A 60 1.45 -21.02 8.70
N ILE A 61 2.06 -21.94 7.95
CA ILE A 61 1.85 -22.13 6.50
C ILE A 61 0.37 -22.42 6.15
N ARG A 62 -0.49 -22.76 7.13
CA ARG A 62 -1.91 -23.05 6.91
C ARG A 62 -2.79 -22.81 8.14
N ALA A 63 -2.75 -21.61 8.71
CA ALA A 63 -3.72 -21.21 9.73
C ALA A 63 -5.17 -21.34 9.17
N PRO A 64 -6.16 -21.75 9.98
CA PRO A 64 -7.53 -21.87 9.51
C PRO A 64 -8.06 -20.52 9.01
N LYS A 65 -8.83 -20.54 7.92
CA LYS A 65 -9.40 -19.32 7.31
C LYS A 65 -10.26 -18.54 8.32
N GLY A 66 -10.17 -17.22 8.27
CA GLY A 66 -10.91 -16.34 9.20
C GLY A 66 -10.43 -16.37 10.65
N THR A 67 -9.22 -16.89 10.92
CA THR A 67 -8.63 -16.84 12.27
C THR A 67 -7.62 -15.72 12.40
N ARG A 68 -7.45 -15.20 13.63
CA ARG A 68 -6.42 -14.18 13.93
C ARG A 68 -5.00 -14.65 13.59
N ALA A 69 -4.73 -15.94 13.77
CA ALA A 69 -3.44 -16.54 13.42
C ALA A 69 -3.22 -16.65 11.90
N GLY A 70 -4.28 -16.56 11.10
CA GLY A 70 -4.21 -16.56 9.65
C GLY A 70 -4.18 -15.19 9.01
N VAL A 71 -4.17 -14.10 9.78
CA VAL A 71 -4.08 -12.74 9.23
C VAL A 71 -2.63 -12.46 8.81
N SER A 72 -2.48 -11.92 7.62
CA SER A 72 -1.23 -11.43 7.04
C SER A 72 -1.28 -9.91 6.85
N GLY A 73 -0.11 -9.29 6.85
CA GLY A 73 0.10 -7.86 6.73
C GLY A 73 1.25 -7.51 5.78
N PHE A 74 1.13 -6.40 5.08
CA PHE A 74 2.23 -5.75 4.36
C PHE A 74 2.15 -4.25 4.61
N GLN A 75 3.18 -3.68 5.23
CA GLN A 75 3.29 -2.25 5.43
C GLN A 75 4.26 -1.64 4.41
N VAL A 76 3.87 -0.50 3.85
CA VAL A 76 4.69 0.34 2.97
C VAL A 76 4.67 1.74 3.54
N HIS A 77 5.84 2.29 3.80
CA HIS A 77 6.05 3.72 4.00
C HIS A 77 6.69 4.27 2.72
N PHE A 78 6.15 5.36 2.20
CA PHE A 78 6.70 6.04 1.03
C PHE A 78 6.65 7.55 1.22
N ALA A 79 7.69 8.24 0.76
CA ALA A 79 7.83 9.68 0.95
C ALA A 79 8.62 10.33 -0.19
N SER A 80 8.52 11.65 -0.28
CA SER A 80 9.35 12.46 -1.18
C SER A 80 10.77 12.69 -0.64
N GLU A 81 11.02 12.36 0.62
CA GLU A 81 12.31 12.46 1.31
C GLU A 81 12.85 11.07 1.68
N ASP A 82 14.11 11.03 2.10
CA ASP A 82 14.77 9.79 2.53
C ASP A 82 14.10 9.23 3.81
N ILE A 83 13.71 7.97 3.78
CA ILE A 83 13.06 7.26 4.88
C ILE A 83 13.84 6.03 5.31
N PHE A 84 13.96 5.83 6.62
CA PHE A 84 14.73 4.74 7.21
C PHE A 84 13.87 3.75 7.99
N THR A 85 12.59 4.07 8.19
CA THR A 85 11.64 3.25 8.95
C THR A 85 10.41 2.97 8.11
N PRO A 86 9.74 1.81 8.30
CA PRO A 86 8.48 1.48 7.64
C PRO A 86 7.26 2.20 8.26
N GLY A 87 7.47 3.33 8.94
CA GLY A 87 6.40 4.21 9.43
C GLY A 87 5.93 3.98 10.86
N ASP A 88 6.77 3.38 11.71
CA ASP A 88 6.49 3.16 13.14
C ASP A 88 7.12 4.25 14.06
N GLU A 89 7.73 5.29 13.49
CA GLU A 89 8.22 6.50 14.19
C GLU A 89 7.56 7.77 13.63
#